data_AF-A0A6S7II16-F1
#
_entry.id   AF-A0A6S7II16-F1
#
_cell.length_a   1.000
_cell.length_b   1.000
_cell.length_c   1.000
_cell.angle_alpha   90.00
_cell.angle_beta   90.00
_cell.angle_gamma   90.00
#
_symmetry.space_group_name_H-M   'P 1'
#
loop_
_entity.id
_entity.type
_entity.pdbx_description
1 polymer ?
#
loop_
_entity_poly.entity_id
_entity_poly.type
_entity_poly.pdbx_seq_one_letter_code
_entity_poly.pdbx_strand_id
1 'polypeptide(L)'
;MDAGYKKKVKQYHDTRHNSKRHKFQIGNEVVVKREKKRKTENIYEPYIYIITDIKGSTVFARRISDGKMMCRNSCSRVKLLNGRNDKDEEE
;
A
#
# COMPACT_ATOMS: atom_id res chain seq x y z
N MET A 1 1.37 -40.95 14.73
CA MET A 1 1.70 -39.59 14.27
C MET A 1 1.05 -38.61 15.22
N ASP A 2 1.85 -38.07 16.13
CA ASP A 2 1.42 -37.40 17.37
C ASP A 2 0.63 -36.10 17.13
N ALA A 3 -0.53 -35.95 17.76
CA ALA A 3 -1.42 -34.80 17.57
C ALA A 3 -0.77 -33.46 17.95
N GLY A 4 0.20 -33.49 18.89
CA GLY A 4 0.97 -32.31 19.29
C GLY A 4 1.89 -31.79 18.18
N TYR A 5 2.48 -32.68 17.38
CA TYR A 5 3.33 -32.31 16.25
C TYR A 5 2.52 -31.60 15.14
N LYS A 6 1.34 -32.14 14.80
CA LYS A 6 0.44 -31.54 13.80
C LYS A 6 -0.02 -30.13 14.21
N LYS A 7 -0.26 -29.90 15.51
CA LYS A 7 -0.68 -28.59 16.04
C LYS A 7 0.44 -27.54 15.92
N LYS A 8 1.69 -27.91 16.20
CA LYS A 8 2.86 -27.02 16.04
C LYS A 8 3.10 -26.64 14.58
N VAL A 9 3.02 -27.61 13.67
CA VAL A 9 3.17 -27.36 12.22
C VAL A 9 2.07 -26.44 11.72
N LYS A 10 0.80 -26.70 12.10
CA LYS A 10 -0.32 -25.83 11.77
C LYS A 10 -0.12 -24.40 12.28
N GLN A 11 0.24 -24.22 13.55
CA GLN A 11 0.47 -22.90 14.13
C GLN A 11 1.62 -22.15 13.45
N TYR A 12 2.68 -22.86 13.06
CA TYR A 12 3.77 -22.28 12.27
C TYR A 12 3.31 -21.85 10.87
N HIS A 13 2.51 -22.66 10.17
CA HIS A 13 1.96 -22.28 8.88
C HIS A 13 0.99 -21.10 8.97
N ASP A 14 0.12 -21.09 9.98
CA ASP A 14 -0.87 -20.03 10.19
C ASP A 14 -0.19 -18.69 10.52
N THR A 15 0.93 -18.71 11.26
CA THR A 15 1.69 -17.50 11.62
C THR A 15 2.73 -17.07 10.58
N ARG A 16 3.18 -17.98 9.70
CA ARG A 16 4.16 -17.68 8.65
C ARG A 16 3.61 -16.73 7.59
N HIS A 17 2.30 -16.74 7.36
CA HIS A 17 1.64 -15.80 6.47
C HIS A 17 1.52 -14.41 7.13
N ASN A 18 2.65 -13.69 7.21
CA ASN A 18 2.76 -12.29 7.63
C ASN A 18 2.15 -11.30 6.61
N SER A 19 1.01 -11.65 6.00
CA SER A 19 0.26 -10.79 5.10
C SER A 19 -0.43 -9.70 5.92
N LYS A 20 0.27 -8.60 6.17
CA LYS A 20 -0.30 -7.44 6.85
C LYS A 20 -1.39 -6.83 5.96
N ARG A 21 -2.60 -6.67 6.51
CA ARG A 21 -3.64 -5.85 5.88
C ARG A 21 -3.11 -4.43 5.73
N HIS A 22 -3.30 -3.87 4.54
CA HIS A 22 -2.92 -2.49 4.28
C HIS A 22 -4.00 -1.55 4.87
N LYS A 23 -3.61 -0.30 5.17
CA LYS A 23 -4.49 0.73 5.76
C LYS A 23 -4.98 1.74 4.73
N PHE A 24 -4.95 1.39 3.44
CA PHE A 24 -5.32 2.32 2.38
C PHE A 24 -6.84 2.44 2.28
N GLN A 25 -7.30 3.66 2.03
CA GLN A 25 -8.70 4.00 1.78
C GLN A 25 -8.80 4.79 0.47
N ILE A 26 -9.97 4.74 -0.15
CA ILE A 26 -10.28 5.55 -1.33
C ILE A 26 -10.22 7.03 -0.91
N GLY A 27 -9.63 7.87 -1.75
CA GLY A 27 -9.40 9.30 -1.47
C GLY A 27 -8.03 9.61 -0.85
N ASN A 28 -7.32 8.61 -0.32
CA ASN A 28 -5.99 8.85 0.26
C ASN A 28 -4.99 9.34 -0.77
N GLU A 29 -4.21 10.36 -0.38
CA GLU A 29 -3.06 10.84 -1.13
C GLU A 29 -1.84 9.96 -0.88
N VAL A 30 -1.24 9.48 -1.96
CA VAL A 30 -0.16 8.51 -1.92
C VAL A 30 0.93 8.82 -2.94
N VAL A 31 2.15 8.40 -2.61
CA VAL A 31 3.28 8.37 -3.52
C VAL A 31 3.62 6.94 -3.91
N VAL A 32 4.05 6.77 -5.16
CA VAL A 32 4.38 5.45 -5.73
C VAL A 32 5.89 5.27 -5.78
N LYS A 33 6.35 4.09 -5.38
CA LYS A 33 7.75 3.70 -5.46
C LYS A 33 8.14 3.38 -6.91
N ARG A 34 9.28 3.92 -7.35
CA ARG A 34 9.85 3.67 -8.68
C ARG A 34 10.26 2.21 -8.83
N GLU A 35 10.12 1.71 -10.05
CA GLU A 35 10.43 0.31 -10.37
C GLU A 35 11.91 0.08 -10.66
N LYS A 36 12.52 0.98 -11.42
CA LYS A 36 13.95 1.03 -11.68
C LYS A 36 14.47 2.32 -11.05
N LYS A 37 15.52 2.21 -10.23
CA LYS A 37 16.19 3.35 -9.60
C LYS A 37 17.68 3.30 -9.90
N ARG A 38 18.27 4.43 -10.29
CA ARG A 38 19.72 4.63 -10.18
C ARG A 38 20.08 4.92 -8.72
N LYS A 39 21.34 4.71 -8.32
CA LYS A 39 21.78 4.87 -6.92
C LYS A 39 21.53 6.28 -6.35
N THR A 40 21.56 7.30 -7.20
CA THR A 40 21.38 8.72 -6.85
C THR A 40 19.96 9.24 -7.03
N GLU A 41 19.04 8.44 -7.57
CA GLU A 41 17.67 8.88 -7.82
C GLU A 41 16.76 8.65 -6.62
N ASN A 42 15.74 9.51 -6.48
CA ASN A 42 14.72 9.34 -5.46
C ASN A 42 13.98 8.00 -5.63
N ILE A 43 13.72 7.34 -4.51
CA ILE A 43 13.03 6.04 -4.44
C ILE A 43 11.58 6.15 -4.91
N TYR A 44 10.95 7.32 -4.69
CA TYR A 44 9.56 7.58 -5.06
C TYR A 44 9.46 8.42 -6.34
N GLU A 45 8.38 8.24 -7.06
CA GLU A 45 7.99 9.16 -8.11
C GLU A 45 7.71 10.55 -7.52
N PRO A 46 7.99 11.63 -8.27
CA PRO A 46 7.74 12.98 -7.79
C PRO A 46 6.25 13.36 -7.80
N TYR A 47 5.37 12.47 -8.27
CA TYR A 47 3.96 12.73 -8.45
C TYR A 47 3.13 12.22 -7.27
N ILE A 48 2.09 12.98 -6.94
CA ILE A 48 1.08 12.62 -5.96
C ILE A 48 -0.10 11.97 -6.69
N TYR A 49 -0.60 10.89 -6.11
CA TYR A 49 -1.74 10.14 -6.62
C TYR A 49 -2.84 10.07 -5.56
N ILE A 50 -4.10 10.07 -5.99
CA ILE A 50 -5.27 9.84 -5.16
C ILE A 50 -5.79 8.44 -5.45
N ILE A 51 -6.01 7.62 -4.42
CA ILE A 51 -6.57 6.28 -4.59
C ILE A 51 -8.02 6.39 -5.05
N THR A 52 -8.33 5.75 -6.18
CA THR A 52 -9.69 5.70 -6.73
C THR A 52 -10.40 4.39 -6.41
N ASP A 53 -9.67 3.27 -6.39
CA ASP A 53 -10.24 1.95 -6.13
C ASP A 53 -9.18 1.01 -5.53
N ILE A 54 -9.64 0.02 -4.76
CA ILE A 54 -8.79 -0.98 -4.11
C ILE A 54 -9.42 -2.36 -4.31
N LYS A 55 -8.71 -3.23 -5.04
CA LYS A 55 -9.10 -4.63 -5.26
C LYS A 55 -8.09 -5.55 -4.61
N GLY A 56 -8.40 -6.00 -3.39
CA GLY A 56 -7.52 -6.86 -2.59
C GLY A 56 -6.20 -6.15 -2.25
N SER A 57 -5.08 -6.62 -2.83
CA SER A 57 -3.75 -6.01 -2.70
C SER A 57 -3.37 -5.07 -3.85
N THR A 58 -4.28 -4.90 -4.81
CA THR A 58 -4.09 -4.03 -5.97
C THR A 58 -4.72 -2.67 -5.71
N VAL A 59 -3.94 -1.61 -5.91
CA VAL A 59 -4.38 -0.23 -5.76
C VAL A 59 -4.50 0.41 -7.13
N PHE A 60 -5.63 1.07 -7.36
CA PHE A 60 -5.86 1.96 -8.48
C PHE A 60 -5.80 3.39 -7.98
N ALA A 61 -4.97 4.21 -8.61
CA ALA A 61 -4.78 5.60 -8.20
C ALA A 61 -4.68 6.52 -9.42
N ARG A 62 -5.16 7.74 -9.26
CA ARG A 62 -5.15 8.78 -10.29
C ARG A 62 -4.14 9.85 -9.91
N ARG A 63 -3.27 10.22 -10.85
CA ARG A 63 -2.31 11.31 -10.66
C ARG A 63 -3.05 12.65 -10.58
N ILE A 64 -2.68 13.50 -9.61
CA ILE A 64 -3.32 14.82 -9.44
C ILE A 64 -2.98 15.77 -10.60
N SER A 65 -1.72 15.76 -11.07
CA SER A 65 -1.26 16.69 -12.11
C SER A 65 -1.89 16.45 -13.48
N ASP A 66 -1.79 15.21 -13.97
CA ASP A 66 -2.09 14.89 -15.38
C ASP A 66 -3.37 14.06 -15.54
N GLY A 67 -4.02 13.69 -14.44
CA GLY A 67 -5.18 12.79 -14.43
C GLY A 67 -4.88 11.34 -14.84
N LYS A 68 -3.61 10.99 -15.10
CA LYS A 68 -3.23 9.64 -15.54
C LYS A 68 -3.54 8.59 -14.46
N MET A 69 -4.19 7.52 -14.89
CA MET A 69 -4.52 6.39 -14.03
C MET A 69 -3.35 5.41 -13.92
N MET A 70 -3.14 4.89 -12.71
CA MET A 70 -2.11 3.92 -12.38
C MET A 70 -2.73 2.73 -11.68
N CYS A 71 -2.23 1.54 -12.02
CA CYS A 71 -2.61 0.27 -11.41
C CYS A 71 -1.35 -0.36 -10.81
N ARG A 72 -1.38 -0.73 -9.53
CA ARG A 72 -0.24 -1.37 -8.87
C ARG A 72 -0.69 -2.59 -8.09
N ASN A 73 -0.19 -3.75 -8.49
CA ASN A 73 -0.54 -5.07 -7.92
C ASN A 73 -0.01 -5.29 -6.50
N SER A 74 0.62 -4.28 -5.90
CA SER A 74 1.28 -4.40 -4.60
C SER A 74 1.17 -3.10 -3.82
N CYS A 75 0.27 -3.09 -2.83
CA CYS A 75 0.15 -2.07 -1.79
C CYS A 75 1.49 -1.70 -1.12
N SER A 76 2.47 -2.60 -1.07
CA SER A 76 3.81 -2.33 -0.49
C SER A 76 4.67 -1.35 -1.28
N ARG A 77 4.32 -1.07 -2.54
CA ARG A 77 4.98 -0.09 -3.40
C ARG A 77 4.32 1.29 -3.33
N VAL A 78 3.27 1.43 -2.52
CA VAL A 78 2.54 2.67 -2.32
C VAL A 78 2.82 3.13 -0.90
N LYS A 79 3.08 4.43 -0.72
CA LYS A 79 3.26 5.03 0.60
C LYS A 79 2.25 6.16 0.77
N LEU A 80 1.54 6.12 1.89
CA LEU A 80 0.67 7.19 2.34
C LEU A 80 1.50 8.47 2.59
N LEU A 81 1.01 9.59 2.07
CA LEU A 81 1.50 10.89 2.47
C LEU A 81 0.85 11.23 3.81
N ASN A 82 1.65 11.27 4.87
CA ASN A 82 1.19 11.80 6.15
C ASN A 82 1.20 13.33 6.01
N GLY A 83 0.09 13.93 5.59
CA GLY A 83 0.13 15.32 5.20
C GLY A 83 -1.21 15.98 4.89
N ARG A 84 -2.22 15.75 5.73
CA ARG A 84 -3.31 16.69 6.06
C ARG A 84 -4.21 15.96 7.05
N ASN A 85 -4.02 16.26 8.34
CA ASN A 85 -5.12 16.05 9.27
C ASN A 85 -6.12 17.15 8.91
N ASP A 86 -7.24 16.80 8.31
CA ASP A 86 -8.42 17.66 8.33
C ASP A 86 -8.79 17.87 9.81
N LYS A 87 -8.30 18.97 10.36
CA LYS A 87 -8.64 19.49 11.69
C LYS A 87 -9.10 20.94 11.60
N ASP A 88 -9.64 21.32 10.43
CA ASP A 88 -10.13 22.66 10.14
C ASP A 88 -11.53 22.56 9.52
N GLU A 89 -12.49 22.00 10.25
CA GLU A 89 -13.92 22.20 9.99
C GLU A 89 -14.70 21.85 11.28
N GLU A 90 -14.84 22.83 12.17
CA GLU A 90 -16.11 23.16 12.84
C GLU A 90 -15.97 24.55 13.47
N GLU A 91 -16.86 25.45 13.02
CA GLU A 91 -17.03 26.86 13.43
C GLU A 91 -17.33 27.04 14.93
#